data_AF-A0A2V2VU67-F1
#
_entry.id   AF-A0A2V2VU67-F1
#
_cell.length_a   1.000
_cell.length_b   1.000
_cell.length_c   1.000
_cell.angle_alpha   90.00
_cell.angle_beta   90.00
_cell.angle_gamma   90.00
#
_symmetry.space_group_name_H-M   'P 1'
#
loop_
_entity.id
_entity.type
_entity.pdbx_description
1 polymer ?
#
loop_
_entity_poly.entity_id
_entity_poly.type
_entity_poly.pdbx_seq_one_letter_code
_entity_poly.pdbx_strand_id
1 'polypeptide(L)'
;MVRSVKMFRNGFIMKPKSVGPETPISVIHEINAEKGISGILVTENGRHDGKLLGIVCSKDIDFVKDVSLPVSQFMTKRESMTVERYPIRLEEAMDVLNRSRHGYLPVLNDKGEVMCLCSRRDAVRARVYPNSSLDRNGHLLCAAATSTREEDKARVAALAGAGVDVLLLDSSQGNTIYQVSFIKWVKKTFPHLEVVAGNVVTQDQAKNLIDAGADAIRIGMGSGSICITQEVLACGRPQATAVYKVCRYAASRGVPCIADGGLRSVGDICKALAIGANTAMLGSMLAGTSETPGSYFFKEGLRLKAYRGMGSLEAMSQGKESGKRYLSEKETVQVAQGVSGTVLDKGSVTKLLAYIHKGLQQSAQDIGEISFDAVREKMYEGQVLFNRRSPIAQMEGGVHSLHSFEKNLFTSKL
;
A
#
# COMPACT_ATOMS: atom_id res chain seq x y z
N MET A 1 -5.82 7.20 8.52
CA MET A 1 -5.50 6.37 7.33
C MET A 1 -4.40 5.37 7.61
N VAL A 2 -3.13 5.79 7.83
CA VAL A 2 -2.02 4.86 8.14
C VAL A 2 -2.36 3.90 9.28
N ARG A 3 -2.80 4.43 10.43
CA ARG A 3 -3.22 3.61 11.57
C ARG A 3 -4.30 2.59 11.21
N SER A 4 -5.23 2.92 10.31
CA SER A 4 -6.29 2.00 9.87
C SER A 4 -5.73 0.82 9.07
N VAL A 5 -4.71 1.06 8.25
CA VAL A 5 -4.00 -0.01 7.50
C VAL A 5 -3.14 -0.84 8.46
N LYS A 6 -2.34 -0.19 9.32
CA LYS A 6 -1.44 -0.91 10.25
C LYS A 6 -2.20 -1.70 11.32
N MET A 7 -3.38 -1.23 11.72
CA MET A 7 -4.28 -1.94 12.64
C MET A 7 -5.21 -2.93 11.93
N PHE A 8 -5.13 -3.04 10.60
CA PHE A 8 -5.87 -4.06 9.87
C PHE A 8 -5.32 -5.43 10.27
N ARG A 9 -6.21 -6.30 10.75
CA ARG A 9 -5.83 -7.57 11.35
C ARG A 9 -5.69 -8.65 10.30
N ASN A 10 -4.49 -9.22 10.21
CA ASN A 10 -4.15 -10.29 9.27
C ASN A 10 -3.33 -11.38 9.99
N GLY A 11 -3.99 -12.25 10.75
CA GLY A 11 -3.35 -13.30 11.56
C GLY A 11 -3.18 -12.92 13.03
N PHE A 12 -1.98 -12.46 13.43
CA PHE A 12 -1.65 -12.15 14.82
C PHE A 12 -1.89 -10.68 15.19
N ILE A 13 -2.34 -10.47 16.42
CA ILE A 13 -2.57 -9.16 17.03
C ILE A 13 -1.49 -8.98 18.11
N MET A 14 -0.47 -8.16 17.83
CA MET A 14 0.68 -7.97 18.73
C MET A 14 0.35 -7.15 19.99
N LYS A 15 -0.63 -6.24 19.90
CA LYS A 15 -1.11 -5.46 21.05
C LYS A 15 -2.58 -5.72 21.29
N PRO A 16 -2.95 -6.92 21.76
CA PRO A 16 -4.35 -7.27 21.96
C PRO A 16 -4.98 -6.34 23.00
N LYS A 17 -6.21 -5.91 22.73
CA LYS A 17 -6.94 -5.11 23.70
C LYS A 17 -7.15 -5.97 24.95
N SER A 18 -6.68 -5.44 26.07
CA SER A 18 -6.71 -6.11 27.36
C SER A 18 -7.29 -5.18 28.42
N VAL A 19 -7.84 -5.78 29.47
CA VAL A 19 -8.45 -5.11 30.63
C VAL A 19 -8.07 -5.83 31.93
N GLY A 20 -8.23 -5.17 33.07
CA GLY A 20 -8.01 -5.76 34.38
C GLY A 20 -9.22 -6.60 34.84
N PRO A 21 -9.04 -7.54 35.79
CA PRO A 21 -10.11 -8.43 36.26
C PRO A 21 -11.30 -7.68 36.88
N GLU A 22 -11.06 -6.53 37.51
CA GLU A 22 -12.08 -5.70 38.15
C GLU A 22 -12.78 -4.73 37.19
N THR A 23 -12.48 -4.81 35.89
CA THR A 23 -13.11 -3.92 34.89
C THR A 23 -14.59 -4.26 34.75
N PRO A 24 -15.51 -3.28 34.87
CA PRO A 24 -16.93 -3.52 34.70
C PRO A 24 -17.30 -3.97 33.29
N ILE A 25 -18.35 -4.76 33.15
CA ILE A 25 -18.87 -5.22 31.86
C ILE A 25 -19.31 -4.07 30.96
N SER A 26 -19.81 -2.97 31.54
CA SER A 26 -20.16 -1.75 30.79
C SER A 26 -19.01 -1.24 29.91
N VAL A 27 -17.78 -1.24 30.44
CA VAL A 27 -16.57 -0.83 29.71
C VAL A 27 -16.27 -1.80 28.56
N ILE A 28 -16.58 -3.09 28.72
CA ILE A 28 -16.44 -4.08 27.64
C ILE A 28 -17.43 -3.79 26.51
N HIS A 29 -18.68 -3.48 26.83
CA HIS A 29 -19.67 -3.09 25.82
C HIS A 29 -19.27 -1.82 25.08
N GLU A 30 -18.74 -0.81 25.78
CA GLU A 30 -18.20 0.40 25.15
C GLU A 30 -17.06 0.09 24.18
N ILE A 31 -16.09 -0.74 24.59
CA ILE A 31 -14.98 -1.15 23.72
C ILE A 31 -15.51 -1.91 22.50
N ASN A 32 -16.49 -2.80 22.69
CA ASN A 32 -17.09 -3.57 21.61
C ASN A 32 -17.81 -2.65 20.61
N ALA A 33 -18.59 -1.68 21.09
CA ALA A 33 -19.32 -0.72 20.26
C ALA A 33 -18.38 0.24 19.50
N GLU A 34 -17.34 0.75 20.16
CA GLU A 34 -16.39 1.69 19.55
C GLU A 34 -15.44 1.01 18.55
N LYS A 35 -14.96 -0.20 18.88
CA LYS A 35 -13.83 -0.83 18.18
C LYS A 35 -14.20 -2.09 17.41
N GLY A 36 -15.43 -2.58 17.54
CA GLY A 36 -15.89 -3.82 16.87
C GLY A 36 -15.08 -5.06 17.27
N ILE A 37 -14.57 -5.08 18.50
CA ILE A 37 -13.78 -6.19 19.05
C ILE A 37 -14.75 -7.13 19.75
N SER A 38 -14.68 -8.44 19.49
CA SER A 38 -15.59 -9.41 20.13
C SER A 38 -14.92 -10.32 21.15
N GLY A 39 -13.62 -10.15 21.37
CA GLY A 39 -12.82 -10.89 22.35
C GLY A 39 -11.74 -9.99 22.94
N ILE A 40 -11.74 -9.86 24.27
CA ILE A 40 -10.84 -8.99 25.04
C ILE A 40 -10.12 -9.84 26.07
N LEU A 41 -8.80 -9.73 26.12
CA LEU A 41 -8.01 -10.46 27.12
C LEU A 41 -8.16 -9.82 28.50
N VAL A 42 -8.20 -10.64 29.52
CA VAL A 42 -8.13 -10.20 30.92
C VAL A 42 -6.74 -10.50 31.42
N THR A 43 -6.04 -9.45 31.84
CA THR A 43 -4.65 -9.53 32.31
C THR A 43 -4.56 -8.91 33.70
N GLU A 44 -3.60 -9.38 34.51
CA GLU A 44 -3.47 -8.95 35.91
C GLU A 44 -3.40 -7.43 36.08
N ASN A 45 -2.66 -6.74 35.20
CA ASN A 45 -2.46 -5.30 35.24
C ASN A 45 -3.30 -4.53 34.20
N GLY A 46 -4.18 -5.21 33.47
CA GLY A 46 -4.97 -4.63 32.38
C GLY A 46 -4.20 -4.19 31.13
N ARG A 47 -2.92 -4.53 31.01
CA ARG A 47 -2.09 -4.21 29.85
C ARG A 47 -2.02 -5.35 28.85
N HIS A 48 -1.77 -5.01 27.59
CA HIS A 48 -1.62 -5.97 26.49
C HIS A 48 -0.51 -7.00 26.64
N ASP A 49 0.47 -6.73 27.51
CA ASP A 49 1.65 -7.54 27.82
C ASP A 49 1.64 -8.08 29.25
N GLY A 50 0.51 -7.98 29.95
CA GLY A 50 0.36 -8.51 31.31
C GLY A 50 0.24 -10.03 31.34
N LYS A 51 0.33 -10.59 32.55
CA LYS A 51 0.06 -12.02 32.80
C LYS A 51 -1.40 -12.33 32.50
N LEU A 52 -1.64 -13.34 31.64
CA LEU A 52 -2.98 -13.70 31.19
C LEU A 52 -3.79 -14.38 32.31
N LEU A 53 -4.95 -13.81 32.64
CA LEU A 53 -5.92 -14.38 33.59
C LEU A 53 -7.11 -15.03 32.90
N GLY A 54 -7.46 -14.57 31.70
CA GLY A 54 -8.60 -15.12 30.95
C GLY A 54 -8.91 -14.34 29.68
N ILE A 55 -10.04 -14.65 29.07
CA ILE A 55 -10.62 -13.90 27.95
C ILE A 55 -12.12 -13.73 28.17
N VAL A 56 -12.66 -12.57 27.82
CA VAL A 56 -14.10 -12.33 27.72
C VAL A 56 -14.48 -12.13 26.26
N CYS A 57 -15.51 -12.82 25.79
CA CYS A 57 -16.10 -12.64 24.47
C CYS A 57 -17.50 -12.04 24.58
N SER A 58 -18.02 -11.44 23.50
CA SER A 58 -19.38 -10.86 23.49
C SER A 58 -20.44 -11.85 23.98
N LYS A 59 -20.38 -13.10 23.50
CA LYS A 59 -21.29 -14.18 23.89
C LYS A 59 -21.34 -14.47 25.41
N ASP A 60 -20.28 -14.14 26.14
CA ASP A 60 -20.17 -14.42 27.58
C ASP A 60 -20.91 -13.36 28.41
N ILE A 61 -21.16 -12.19 27.82
CA ILE A 61 -21.74 -11.01 28.51
C ILE A 61 -23.04 -10.48 27.86
N ASP A 62 -23.40 -10.92 26.65
CA ASP A 62 -24.54 -10.38 25.87
C ASP A 62 -25.89 -10.38 26.62
N PHE A 63 -26.06 -11.28 27.59
CA PHE A 63 -27.30 -11.41 28.38
C PHE A 63 -27.14 -11.03 29.86
N VAL A 64 -26.01 -10.41 30.24
CA VAL A 64 -25.79 -9.98 31.62
C VAL A 64 -26.60 -8.72 31.91
N LYS A 65 -27.50 -8.79 32.89
CA LYS A 65 -28.39 -7.67 33.26
C LYS A 65 -27.68 -6.57 34.04
N ASP A 66 -26.81 -6.96 34.98
CA ASP A 66 -26.04 -6.03 35.78
C ASP A 66 -24.64 -5.85 35.19
N VAL A 67 -24.48 -4.78 34.41
CA VAL A 67 -23.24 -4.45 33.71
C VAL A 67 -22.19 -3.78 34.61
N SER A 68 -22.50 -3.55 35.89
CA SER A 68 -21.55 -3.00 36.85
C SER A 68 -20.60 -4.06 37.43
N LEU A 69 -20.97 -5.35 37.30
CA LEU A 69 -20.18 -6.46 37.79
C LEU A 69 -18.83 -6.59 37.06
N PRO A 70 -17.79 -7.08 37.74
CA PRO A 70 -16.46 -7.21 37.18
C PRO A 70 -16.38 -8.35 36.15
N VAL A 71 -15.58 -8.13 35.10
CA VAL A 71 -15.36 -9.09 34.01
C VAL A 71 -14.80 -10.43 34.49
N SER A 72 -14.09 -10.45 35.63
CA SER A 72 -13.55 -11.67 36.25
C SER A 72 -14.59 -12.74 36.56
N GLN A 73 -15.86 -12.36 36.78
CA GLN A 73 -16.95 -13.29 37.06
C GLN A 73 -17.45 -14.03 35.82
N PHE A 74 -17.24 -13.48 34.62
CA PHE A 74 -17.84 -13.98 33.36
C PHE A 74 -16.79 -14.43 32.34
N MET A 75 -15.51 -14.09 32.55
CA MET A 75 -14.44 -14.49 31.65
C MET A 75 -14.23 -16.02 31.63
N THR A 76 -13.80 -16.54 30.48
CA THR A 76 -13.18 -17.86 30.42
C THR A 76 -11.82 -17.79 31.11
N LYS A 77 -11.66 -18.53 32.21
CA LYS A 77 -10.42 -18.55 33.01
C LYS A 77 -9.26 -19.18 32.26
N ARG A 78 -8.05 -18.73 32.57
CA ARG A 78 -6.78 -19.17 31.95
C ARG A 78 -6.62 -20.69 31.88
N GLU A 79 -7.06 -21.42 32.89
CA GLU A 79 -6.90 -22.87 33.00
C GLU A 79 -7.74 -23.64 31.96
N SER A 80 -8.86 -23.06 31.55
CA SER A 80 -9.78 -23.62 30.54
C SER A 80 -9.46 -23.15 29.13
N MET A 81 -8.46 -22.29 28.95
CA MET A 81 -8.10 -21.73 27.66
C MET A 81 -7.02 -22.55 26.96
N THR A 82 -7.19 -22.72 25.64
CA THR A 82 -6.07 -23.09 24.77
C THR A 82 -5.17 -21.88 24.58
N VAL A 83 -3.88 -22.04 24.84
CA VAL A 83 -2.84 -21.04 24.58
C VAL A 83 -1.65 -21.72 23.93
N GLU A 84 -0.80 -20.94 23.29
CA GLU A 84 0.47 -21.41 22.71
C GLU A 84 1.66 -20.57 23.17
N ARG A 85 2.88 -21.05 22.93
CA ARG A 85 4.13 -20.37 23.30
C ARG A 85 4.70 -19.59 22.12
N TYR A 86 5.29 -18.43 22.39
CA TYR A 86 6.05 -17.66 21.41
C TYR A 86 7.48 -18.21 21.25
N PRO A 87 8.06 -18.26 20.03
CA PRO A 87 7.47 -17.93 18.73
C PRO A 87 6.61 -19.08 18.17
N ILE A 88 5.54 -18.72 17.44
CA ILE A 88 4.65 -19.67 16.74
C ILE A 88 4.34 -19.13 15.34
N ARG A 89 4.25 -20.02 14.35
CA ARG A 89 3.85 -19.65 12.98
C ARG A 89 2.34 -19.55 12.86
N LEU A 90 1.84 -18.78 11.87
CA LEU A 90 0.40 -18.60 11.71
C LEU A 90 -0.29 -19.91 11.32
N GLU A 91 0.39 -20.76 10.54
CA GLU A 91 -0.12 -22.08 10.15
C GLU A 91 -0.33 -22.98 11.38
N GLU A 92 0.64 -23.03 12.28
CA GLU A 92 0.59 -23.79 13.53
C GLU A 92 -0.53 -23.27 14.45
N ALA A 93 -0.63 -21.94 14.59
CA ALA A 93 -1.70 -21.31 15.37
C ALA A 93 -3.09 -21.62 14.78
N MET A 94 -3.22 -21.69 13.46
CA MET A 94 -4.45 -22.08 12.79
C MET A 94 -4.83 -23.54 13.07
N ASP A 95 -3.86 -24.45 13.08
CA ASP A 95 -4.12 -25.86 13.41
C ASP A 95 -4.59 -26.03 14.85
N VAL A 96 -4.01 -25.28 15.79
CA VAL A 96 -4.47 -25.25 17.19
C VAL A 96 -5.87 -24.66 17.29
N LEU A 97 -6.15 -23.54 16.60
CA LEU A 97 -7.49 -22.95 16.56
C LEU A 97 -8.52 -23.91 15.95
N ASN A 98 -8.16 -24.68 14.92
CA ASN A 98 -9.04 -25.66 14.29
C ASN A 98 -9.37 -26.82 15.25
N ARG A 99 -8.35 -27.40 15.88
CA ARG A 99 -8.51 -28.51 16.83
C ARG A 99 -9.29 -28.11 18.07
N SER A 100 -8.97 -26.96 18.66
CA SER A 100 -9.60 -26.46 19.89
C SER A 100 -11.02 -25.94 19.69
N ARG A 101 -11.42 -25.67 18.44
CA ARG A 101 -12.69 -25.02 18.07
C ARG A 101 -12.89 -23.62 18.67
N HIS A 102 -11.86 -23.04 19.28
CA HIS A 102 -11.92 -21.70 19.87
C HIS A 102 -11.79 -20.59 18.83
N GLY A 103 -12.34 -19.41 19.15
CA GLY A 103 -12.27 -18.23 18.30
C GLY A 103 -10.99 -17.42 18.43
N TYR A 104 -10.26 -17.61 19.53
CA TYR A 104 -9.06 -16.86 19.90
C TYR A 104 -8.01 -17.79 20.50
N LEU A 105 -6.74 -17.52 20.18
CA LEU A 105 -5.58 -18.24 20.69
C LEU A 105 -4.55 -17.22 21.19
N PRO A 106 -4.47 -16.99 22.51
CA PRO A 106 -3.40 -16.20 23.08
C PRO A 106 -2.06 -16.93 22.94
N VAL A 107 -1.02 -16.17 22.63
CA VAL A 107 0.36 -16.65 22.58
C VAL A 107 1.15 -15.98 23.70
N LEU A 108 1.79 -16.79 24.53
CA LEU A 108 2.43 -16.36 25.77
C LEU A 108 3.94 -16.59 25.74
N ASN A 109 4.66 -15.88 26.62
CA ASN A 109 6.04 -16.20 26.97
C ASN A 109 6.10 -17.19 28.15
N ASP A 110 7.32 -17.51 28.60
CA ASP A 110 7.61 -18.47 29.67
C ASP A 110 7.06 -18.05 31.04
N LYS A 111 6.82 -16.74 31.23
CA LYS A 111 6.26 -16.16 32.45
C LYS A 111 4.72 -16.12 32.44
N GLY A 112 4.09 -16.55 31.34
CA GLY A 112 2.64 -16.49 31.14
C GLY A 112 2.13 -15.09 30.76
N GLU A 113 3.03 -14.19 30.33
CA GLU A 113 2.68 -12.86 29.84
C GLU A 113 2.28 -12.93 28.37
N VAL A 114 1.32 -12.09 27.97
CA VAL A 114 0.79 -12.08 26.61
C VAL A 114 1.79 -11.47 25.64
N MET A 115 2.16 -12.22 24.61
CA MET A 115 3.02 -11.76 23.51
C MET A 115 2.18 -11.31 22.30
N CYS A 116 1.16 -12.09 21.94
CA CYS A 116 0.20 -11.73 20.90
C CYS A 116 -1.10 -12.55 21.01
N LEU A 117 -2.09 -12.22 20.18
CA LEU A 117 -3.37 -12.93 20.09
C LEU A 117 -3.68 -13.29 18.65
N CYS A 118 -3.92 -14.57 18.35
CA CYS A 118 -4.45 -14.99 17.06
C CYS A 118 -5.98 -15.07 17.14
N SER A 119 -6.68 -14.46 16.18
CA SER A 119 -8.13 -14.64 16.03
C SER A 119 -8.41 -15.55 14.85
N ARG A 120 -9.34 -16.50 15.01
CA ARG A 120 -9.80 -17.36 13.92
C ARG A 120 -10.29 -16.54 12.72
N ARG A 121 -11.02 -15.44 12.97
CA ARG A 121 -11.53 -14.59 11.89
C ARG A 121 -10.38 -13.97 11.09
N ASP A 122 -9.34 -13.51 11.78
CA ASP A 122 -8.20 -12.84 11.16
C ASP A 122 -7.26 -13.86 10.50
N ALA A 123 -7.16 -15.08 11.04
CA ALA A 123 -6.41 -16.18 10.43
C ALA A 123 -7.07 -16.73 9.16
N VAL A 124 -8.41 -16.85 9.15
CA VAL A 124 -9.17 -17.19 7.92
C VAL A 124 -8.93 -16.15 6.82
N ARG A 125 -8.88 -14.84 7.18
CA ARG A 125 -8.54 -13.78 6.21
C ARG A 125 -7.13 -13.91 5.67
N ALA A 126 -6.15 -14.19 6.53
CA ALA A 126 -4.76 -14.41 6.12
C ALA A 126 -4.64 -15.56 5.12
N ARG A 127 -5.42 -16.64 5.28
CA ARG A 127 -5.50 -17.74 4.31
C ARG A 127 -6.03 -17.32 2.93
N VAL A 128 -6.96 -16.36 2.89
CA VAL A 128 -7.50 -15.84 1.61
C VAL A 128 -6.44 -15.01 0.87
N TYR A 129 -5.51 -14.38 1.58
CA TYR A 129 -4.47 -13.53 1.03
C TYR A 129 -3.06 -14.00 1.44
N PRO A 130 -2.61 -15.18 0.95
CA PRO A 130 -1.32 -15.77 1.36
C PRO A 130 -0.12 -14.92 0.94
N ASN A 131 -0.26 -14.12 -0.12
CA ASN A 131 0.78 -13.23 -0.64
C ASN A 131 0.67 -11.81 -0.06
N SER A 132 0.18 -11.66 1.17
CA SER A 132 0.09 -10.36 1.83
C SER A 132 1.47 -9.76 2.06
N SER A 133 1.67 -8.49 1.70
CA SER A 133 2.92 -7.76 2.01
C SER A 133 2.90 -7.30 3.47
N LEU A 134 3.70 -7.93 4.32
CA LEU A 134 3.74 -7.69 5.77
C LEU A 134 5.09 -7.10 6.21
N ASP A 135 5.06 -6.29 7.27
CA ASP A 135 6.25 -5.90 8.02
C ASP A 135 6.76 -7.04 8.91
N ARG A 136 7.89 -6.82 9.59
CA ARG A 136 8.52 -7.80 10.49
C ARG A 136 7.64 -8.20 11.68
N ASN A 137 6.59 -7.42 11.99
CA ASN A 137 5.65 -7.66 13.07
C ASN A 137 4.33 -8.30 12.58
N GLY A 138 4.23 -8.61 11.28
CA GLY A 138 3.04 -9.22 10.69
C GLY A 138 1.91 -8.24 10.36
N HIS A 139 2.15 -6.92 10.39
CA HIS A 139 1.16 -5.93 9.93
C HIS A 139 1.31 -5.64 8.44
N LEU A 140 0.22 -5.28 7.77
CA LEU A 140 0.28 -4.85 6.36
C LEU A 140 1.26 -3.68 6.19
N LEU A 141 2.06 -3.72 5.12
CA LEU A 141 2.89 -2.58 4.72
C LEU A 141 2.01 -1.39 4.30
N CYS A 142 2.39 -0.20 4.75
CA CYS A 142 1.70 1.04 4.44
C CYS A 142 2.71 2.13 4.08
N ALA A 143 2.49 2.77 2.94
CA ALA A 143 3.26 3.91 2.49
C ALA A 143 2.43 5.20 2.55
N ALA A 144 3.07 6.34 2.77
CA ALA A 144 2.41 7.64 2.78
C ALA A 144 3.22 8.68 2.00
N ALA A 145 2.51 9.54 1.26
CA ALA A 145 3.09 10.66 0.55
C ALA A 145 3.18 11.91 1.45
N THR A 146 4.24 12.69 1.27
CA THR A 146 4.43 14.00 1.89
C THR A 146 5.15 14.96 0.93
N SER A 147 4.94 16.25 1.14
CA SER A 147 5.74 17.30 0.51
C SER A 147 7.12 17.41 1.20
N THR A 148 7.94 18.36 0.75
CA THR A 148 9.32 18.60 1.20
C THR A 148 9.51 19.93 1.95
N ARG A 149 8.41 20.54 2.43
CA ARG A 149 8.45 21.80 3.19
C ARG A 149 8.73 21.55 4.66
N GLU A 150 9.31 22.55 5.34
CA GLU A 150 9.66 22.47 6.77
C GLU A 150 8.48 22.11 7.68
N GLU A 151 7.31 22.68 7.40
CA GLU A 151 6.05 22.37 8.11
C GLU A 151 5.61 20.90 7.99
N ASP A 152 6.04 20.18 6.95
CA ASP A 152 5.70 18.78 6.75
C ASP A 152 6.53 17.84 7.62
N LYS A 153 7.56 18.34 8.33
CA LYS A 153 8.28 17.54 9.33
C LYS A 153 7.37 17.05 10.46
N ALA A 154 6.40 17.86 10.89
CA ALA A 154 5.39 17.46 11.87
C ALA A 154 4.47 16.34 11.33
N ARG A 155 4.10 16.42 10.05
CA ARG A 155 3.35 15.37 9.35
C ARG A 155 4.15 14.06 9.33
N VAL A 156 5.44 14.11 9.00
CA VAL A 156 6.31 12.92 9.01
C VAL A 156 6.39 12.30 10.41
N ALA A 157 6.57 13.11 11.45
CA ALA A 157 6.59 12.62 12.83
C ALA A 157 5.28 11.91 13.21
N ALA A 158 4.12 12.47 12.82
CA ALA A 158 2.82 11.85 13.04
C ALA A 158 2.63 10.55 12.25
N LEU A 159 3.11 10.50 11.01
CA LEU A 159 3.07 9.28 10.17
C LEU A 159 3.97 8.18 10.73
N ALA A 160 5.19 8.53 11.15
CA ALA A 160 6.12 7.61 11.81
C ALA A 160 5.52 7.07 13.12
N GLY A 161 4.94 7.94 13.95
CA GLY A 161 4.23 7.53 15.17
C GLY A 161 3.00 6.65 14.92
N ALA A 162 2.42 6.70 13.72
CA ALA A 162 1.35 5.81 13.29
C ALA A 162 1.84 4.48 12.69
N GLY A 163 3.15 4.30 12.50
CA GLY A 163 3.78 3.09 11.97
C GLY A 163 3.81 3.01 10.45
N VAL A 164 3.97 4.14 9.73
CA VAL A 164 4.24 4.10 8.28
C VAL A 164 5.57 3.39 8.01
N ASP A 165 5.61 2.56 6.95
CA ASP A 165 6.81 1.78 6.60
C ASP A 165 7.65 2.49 5.53
N VAL A 166 7.00 3.19 4.60
CA VAL A 166 7.65 3.89 3.48
C VAL A 166 7.12 5.31 3.33
N LEU A 167 8.03 6.28 3.26
CA LEU A 167 7.72 7.68 2.99
C LEU A 167 7.99 8.01 1.52
N LEU A 168 6.98 8.49 0.81
CA LEU A 168 7.12 9.00 -0.55
C LEU A 168 7.23 10.52 -0.52
N LEU A 169 8.38 11.05 -0.93
CA LEU A 169 8.56 12.49 -1.13
C LEU A 169 7.99 12.87 -2.49
N ASP A 170 6.86 13.56 -2.47
CA ASP A 170 6.03 13.77 -3.66
C ASP A 170 6.22 15.18 -4.22
N SER A 171 6.87 15.26 -5.38
CA SER A 171 7.10 16.49 -6.14
C SER A 171 6.96 16.23 -7.64
N SER A 172 6.55 17.24 -8.41
CA SER A 172 6.59 17.14 -9.87
C SER A 172 8.03 17.03 -10.40
N GLN A 173 9.00 17.69 -9.74
CA GLN A 173 10.41 17.69 -10.08
C GLN A 173 11.23 17.59 -8.79
N GLY A 174 11.71 16.38 -8.48
CA GLY A 174 12.28 16.06 -7.16
C GLY A 174 13.68 16.58 -6.91
N ASN A 175 14.46 16.90 -7.95
CA ASN A 175 15.83 17.40 -7.81
C ASN A 175 15.81 18.88 -7.40
N THR A 176 15.62 19.12 -6.10
CA THR A 176 15.58 20.43 -5.47
C THR A 176 16.40 20.41 -4.18
N ILE A 177 16.90 21.58 -3.78
CA ILE A 177 17.59 21.73 -2.49
C ILE A 177 16.70 21.35 -1.30
N TYR A 178 15.39 21.61 -1.41
CA TYR A 178 14.41 21.25 -0.39
C TYR A 178 14.34 19.74 -0.21
N GLN A 179 14.10 18.98 -1.28
CA GLN A 179 13.99 17.52 -1.18
C GLN A 179 15.31 16.87 -0.74
N VAL A 180 16.46 17.32 -1.26
CA VAL A 180 17.78 16.83 -0.84
C VAL A 180 18.01 17.03 0.66
N SER A 181 17.69 18.22 1.17
CA SER A 181 17.82 18.52 2.60
C SER A 181 16.82 17.73 3.44
N PHE A 182 15.61 17.52 2.91
CA PHE A 182 14.56 16.78 3.58
C PHE A 182 14.90 15.29 3.71
N ILE A 183 15.44 14.67 2.66
CA ILE A 183 15.92 13.27 2.70
C ILE A 183 16.95 13.11 3.82
N LYS A 184 17.98 13.97 3.85
CA LYS A 184 19.03 13.93 4.88
C LYS A 184 18.46 14.07 6.28
N TRP A 185 17.47 14.95 6.47
CA TRP A 185 16.77 15.11 7.73
C TRP A 185 15.98 13.85 8.11
N VAL A 186 15.19 13.26 7.20
CA VAL A 186 14.42 12.04 7.47
C VAL A 186 15.35 10.90 7.85
N LYS A 187 16.42 10.65 7.08
CA LYS A 187 17.38 9.56 7.37
C LYS A 187 18.11 9.76 8.70
N LYS A 188 18.34 11.02 9.13
CA LYS A 188 18.92 11.33 10.44
C LYS A 188 17.92 11.14 11.59
N THR A 189 16.67 11.56 11.43
CA THR A 189 15.66 11.58 12.51
C THR A 189 14.90 10.25 12.63
N PHE A 190 14.66 9.57 11.52
CA PHE A 190 13.91 8.31 11.42
C PHE A 190 14.71 7.30 10.59
N PRO A 191 15.85 6.79 11.10
CA PRO A 191 16.76 5.94 10.33
C PRO A 191 16.12 4.62 9.84
N HIS A 192 15.06 4.17 10.52
CA HIS A 192 14.32 2.96 10.17
C HIS A 192 13.26 3.17 9.08
N LEU A 193 12.99 4.43 8.69
CA LEU A 193 12.00 4.76 7.68
C LEU A 193 12.64 4.70 6.29
N GLU A 194 12.01 3.93 5.40
CA GLU A 194 12.40 3.85 3.99
C GLU A 194 11.88 5.08 3.25
N VAL A 195 12.72 5.70 2.43
CA VAL A 195 12.44 6.96 1.72
C VAL A 195 12.49 6.73 0.22
N VAL A 196 11.34 6.89 -0.42
CA VAL A 196 11.21 6.95 -1.89
C VAL A 196 11.26 8.42 -2.30
N ALA A 197 12.27 8.80 -3.07
CA ALA A 197 12.44 10.17 -3.55
C ALA A 197 12.01 10.31 -5.02
N GLY A 198 11.49 11.48 -5.38
CA GLY A 198 11.02 11.74 -6.72
C GLY A 198 10.19 13.02 -6.90
N ASN A 199 9.64 13.24 -8.10
CA ASN A 199 9.88 12.43 -9.29
C ASN A 199 11.14 12.87 -10.05
N VAL A 200 11.80 11.94 -10.74
CA VAL A 200 12.96 12.22 -11.62
C VAL A 200 12.76 11.65 -13.02
N VAL A 201 13.49 12.18 -14.00
CA VAL A 201 13.52 11.66 -15.38
C VAL A 201 14.93 11.58 -15.98
N THR A 202 15.96 12.02 -15.25
CA THR A 202 17.38 11.96 -15.67
C THR A 202 18.29 11.29 -14.63
N GLN A 203 19.45 10.82 -15.09
CA GLN A 203 20.46 10.16 -14.25
C GLN A 203 21.04 11.14 -13.22
N ASP A 204 21.28 12.39 -13.59
CA ASP A 204 21.83 13.41 -12.68
C ASP A 204 20.86 13.74 -11.52
N GLN A 205 19.56 13.83 -11.84
CA GLN A 205 18.53 13.99 -10.82
C GLN A 205 18.52 12.81 -9.85
N ALA A 206 18.56 11.58 -10.38
CA ALA A 206 18.62 10.38 -9.56
C ALA A 206 19.91 10.32 -8.71
N LYS A 207 21.06 10.67 -9.28
CA LYS A 207 22.34 10.76 -8.56
C LYS A 207 22.22 11.66 -7.33
N ASN A 208 21.69 12.88 -7.49
CA ASN A 208 21.59 13.83 -6.39
C ASN A 208 20.70 13.31 -5.25
N LEU A 209 19.60 12.64 -5.57
CA LEU A 209 18.67 12.10 -4.56
C LEU A 209 19.24 10.83 -3.90
N ILE A 210 19.91 9.96 -4.67
CA ILE A 210 20.59 8.77 -4.14
C ILE A 210 21.73 9.20 -3.20
N ASP A 211 22.57 10.13 -3.61
CA ASP A 211 23.69 10.63 -2.79
C ASP A 211 23.18 11.38 -1.54
N ALA A 212 21.93 11.86 -1.53
CA ALA A 212 21.29 12.43 -0.36
C ALA A 212 20.79 11.38 0.65
N GLY A 213 20.71 10.10 0.25
CA GLY A 213 20.25 8.98 1.07
C GLY A 213 18.86 8.45 0.75
N ALA A 214 18.35 8.64 -0.48
CA ALA A 214 17.10 8.00 -0.90
C ALA A 214 17.28 6.48 -1.03
N ASP A 215 16.35 5.71 -0.46
CA ASP A 215 16.37 4.24 -0.50
C ASP A 215 15.74 3.69 -1.78
N ALA A 216 14.92 4.50 -2.47
CA ALA A 216 14.33 4.17 -3.77
C ALA A 216 14.04 5.45 -4.59
N ILE A 217 13.94 5.30 -5.91
CA ILE A 217 13.69 6.41 -6.83
C ILE A 217 12.38 6.22 -7.59
N ARG A 218 11.53 7.25 -7.59
CA ARG A 218 10.28 7.32 -8.36
C ARG A 218 10.50 8.08 -9.67
N ILE A 219 10.25 7.40 -10.79
CA ILE A 219 10.58 7.88 -12.14
C ILE A 219 9.32 8.24 -12.92
N GLY A 220 9.27 9.46 -13.44
CA GLY A 220 8.25 9.89 -14.39
C GLY A 220 7.82 11.35 -14.19
N MET A 221 7.77 12.12 -15.26
CA MET A 221 7.31 13.51 -15.24
C MET A 221 6.53 13.79 -16.53
N GLY A 222 5.24 14.14 -16.37
CA GLY A 222 4.37 14.42 -17.50
C GLY A 222 3.86 13.19 -18.27
N SER A 223 4.11 11.97 -17.80
CA SER A 223 3.72 10.73 -18.47
C SER A 223 2.36 10.17 -18.01
N GLY A 224 1.81 10.68 -16.90
CA GLY A 224 0.53 10.25 -16.36
C GLY A 224 -0.65 10.62 -17.26
N SER A 225 -1.70 9.80 -17.27
CA SER A 225 -2.86 9.95 -18.18
C SER A 225 -3.67 11.25 -18.01
N ILE A 226 -3.43 11.99 -16.93
CA ILE A 226 -4.13 13.23 -16.56
C ILE A 226 -3.16 14.37 -16.26
N CYS A 227 -1.88 14.19 -16.61
CA CYS A 227 -0.84 15.18 -16.40
C CYS A 227 -0.58 15.91 -17.72
N ILE A 228 -0.58 17.24 -17.67
CA ILE A 228 -0.32 18.12 -18.82
C ILE A 228 0.98 18.92 -18.64
N THR A 229 1.87 18.49 -17.73
CA THR A 229 3.14 19.18 -17.46
C THR A 229 4.02 19.32 -18.71
N GLN A 230 4.07 18.32 -19.61
CA GLN A 230 4.88 18.44 -20.83
C GLN A 230 4.33 19.49 -21.78
N GLU A 231 3.01 19.60 -21.86
CA GLU A 231 2.33 20.57 -22.73
C GLU A 231 2.47 21.99 -22.17
N VAL A 232 2.20 22.17 -20.87
CA VAL A 232 2.12 23.49 -20.23
C VAL A 232 3.49 24.04 -19.86
N LEU A 233 4.41 23.18 -19.39
CA LEU A 233 5.73 23.61 -18.92
C LEU A 233 6.89 23.23 -19.85
N ALA A 234 6.61 22.59 -21.00
CA ALA A 234 7.63 22.10 -21.93
C ALA A 234 8.69 21.21 -21.25
N CYS A 235 8.34 20.55 -20.14
CA CYS A 235 9.28 19.81 -19.30
C CYS A 235 8.76 18.39 -19.02
N GLY A 236 9.61 17.41 -19.27
CA GLY A 236 9.31 16.00 -19.07
C GLY A 236 10.21 15.12 -19.90
N ARG A 237 9.86 13.83 -20.01
CA ARG A 237 10.61 12.88 -20.82
C ARG A 237 9.72 11.70 -21.23
N PRO A 238 9.92 11.10 -22.42
CA PRO A 238 9.29 9.83 -22.75
C PRO A 238 9.58 8.78 -21.66
N GLN A 239 8.52 8.20 -21.10
CA GLN A 239 8.59 7.38 -19.88
C GLN A 239 9.55 6.20 -20.01
N ALA A 240 9.51 5.46 -21.12
CA ALA A 240 10.38 4.31 -21.33
C ALA A 240 11.87 4.69 -21.30
N THR A 241 12.23 5.81 -21.95
CA THR A 241 13.60 6.33 -21.93
C THR A 241 14.02 6.82 -20.54
N ALA A 242 13.10 7.47 -19.81
CA ALA A 242 13.35 7.90 -18.44
C ALA A 242 13.61 6.71 -17.52
N VAL A 243 12.74 5.70 -17.54
CA VAL A 243 12.87 4.46 -16.77
C VAL A 243 14.19 3.78 -17.11
N TYR A 244 14.45 3.49 -18.39
CA TYR A 244 15.67 2.79 -18.80
C TYR A 244 16.94 3.49 -18.33
N LYS A 245 17.08 4.80 -18.59
CA LYS A 245 18.31 5.53 -18.24
C LYS A 245 18.48 5.70 -16.74
N VAL A 246 17.41 6.04 -16.01
CA VAL A 246 17.49 6.23 -14.56
C VAL A 246 17.74 4.90 -13.85
N CYS A 247 17.03 3.83 -14.22
CA CYS A 247 17.21 2.51 -13.60
C CYS A 247 18.62 1.98 -13.85
N ARG A 248 19.20 2.18 -15.05
CA ARG A 248 20.58 1.76 -15.33
C ARG A 248 21.61 2.42 -14.38
N TYR A 249 21.42 3.69 -14.03
CA TYR A 249 22.25 4.36 -13.04
C TYR A 249 21.94 3.90 -11.61
N ALA A 250 20.66 3.83 -11.24
CA ALA A 250 20.27 3.43 -9.88
C ALA A 250 20.70 1.99 -9.55
N ALA A 251 20.65 1.09 -10.53
CA ALA A 251 21.12 -0.29 -10.41
C ALA A 251 22.62 -0.38 -10.07
N SER A 252 23.47 0.48 -10.65
CA SER A 252 24.91 0.51 -10.28
C SER A 252 25.17 1.00 -8.86
N ARG A 253 24.14 1.54 -8.19
CA ARG A 253 24.16 1.97 -6.80
C ARG A 253 23.34 1.05 -5.88
N GLY A 254 22.76 -0.03 -6.40
CA GLY A 254 21.90 -0.94 -5.64
C GLY A 254 20.56 -0.32 -5.21
N VAL A 255 20.10 0.76 -5.85
CA VAL A 255 18.88 1.49 -5.48
C VAL A 255 17.70 1.09 -6.38
N PRO A 256 16.60 0.55 -5.84
CA PRO A 256 15.44 0.17 -6.62
C PRO A 256 14.67 1.38 -7.17
N CYS A 257 13.98 1.16 -8.29
CA CYS A 257 13.26 2.19 -9.02
C CYS A 257 11.78 1.84 -9.25
N ILE A 258 10.93 2.85 -9.19
CA ILE A 258 9.49 2.77 -9.43
C ILE A 258 9.16 3.50 -10.74
N ALA A 259 8.57 2.80 -11.71
CA ALA A 259 8.02 3.42 -12.92
C ALA A 259 6.63 4.00 -12.63
N ASP A 260 6.49 5.31 -12.67
CA ASP A 260 5.25 6.02 -12.33
C ASP A 260 4.70 6.81 -13.54
N GLY A 261 3.46 6.49 -13.92
CA GLY A 261 2.76 7.14 -15.02
C GLY A 261 2.89 6.44 -16.38
N GLY A 262 1.86 6.59 -17.22
CA GLY A 262 1.82 6.08 -18.60
C GLY A 262 1.50 4.59 -18.77
N LEU A 263 1.30 3.86 -17.67
CA LEU A 263 1.01 2.42 -17.69
C LEU A 263 -0.50 2.19 -17.86
N ARG A 264 -0.91 1.62 -19.00
CA ARG A 264 -2.33 1.45 -19.36
C ARG A 264 -2.74 -0.02 -19.46
N SER A 265 -1.77 -0.91 -19.61
CA SER A 265 -1.99 -2.33 -19.86
C SER A 265 -0.94 -3.17 -19.16
N VAL A 266 -1.19 -4.48 -19.02
CA VAL A 266 -0.19 -5.44 -18.54
C VAL A 266 1.09 -5.34 -19.36
N GLY A 267 0.99 -5.23 -20.68
CA GLY A 267 2.15 -5.10 -21.56
C GLY A 267 3.00 -3.85 -21.28
N ASP A 268 2.40 -2.75 -20.84
CA ASP A 268 3.17 -1.55 -20.44
C ASP A 268 3.91 -1.80 -19.13
N ILE A 269 3.29 -2.51 -18.17
CA ILE A 269 3.93 -2.91 -16.91
C ILE A 269 5.10 -3.85 -17.22
N CYS A 270 4.90 -4.87 -18.06
CA CYS A 270 5.96 -5.80 -18.48
C CYS A 270 7.15 -5.04 -19.06
N LYS A 271 6.90 -4.10 -19.98
CA LYS A 271 7.96 -3.29 -20.59
C LYS A 271 8.70 -2.46 -19.55
N ALA A 272 7.99 -1.80 -18.64
CA ALA A 272 8.60 -0.97 -17.61
C ALA A 272 9.51 -1.78 -16.68
N LEU A 273 9.08 -2.96 -16.27
CA LEU A 273 9.89 -3.87 -15.45
C LEU A 273 11.08 -4.43 -16.23
N ALA A 274 10.86 -4.85 -17.48
CA ALA A 274 11.89 -5.42 -18.35
C ALA A 274 13.02 -4.43 -18.68
N ILE A 275 12.71 -3.13 -18.78
CA ILE A 275 13.71 -2.09 -19.07
C ILE A 275 14.37 -1.49 -17.81
N GLY A 276 14.13 -2.06 -16.63
CA GLY A 276 14.92 -1.74 -15.43
C GLY A 276 14.14 -1.42 -14.16
N ALA A 277 12.84 -1.13 -14.22
CA ALA A 277 12.09 -0.83 -13.00
C ALA A 277 11.94 -2.07 -12.11
N ASN A 278 11.95 -1.88 -10.79
CA ASN A 278 11.66 -2.93 -9.82
C ASN A 278 10.15 -3.04 -9.57
N THR A 279 9.46 -1.90 -9.59
CA THR A 279 8.01 -1.83 -9.40
C THR A 279 7.36 -0.80 -10.32
N ALA A 280 6.05 -0.90 -10.46
CA ALA A 280 5.22 -0.01 -11.26
C ALA A 280 4.15 0.65 -10.38
N MET A 281 4.02 1.96 -10.45
CA MET A 281 2.96 2.71 -9.78
C MET A 281 1.79 2.96 -10.73
N LEU A 282 0.60 2.51 -10.34
CA LEU A 282 -0.59 2.51 -11.16
C LEU A 282 -1.61 3.54 -10.65
N GLY A 283 -1.86 4.57 -11.45
CA GLY A 283 -2.93 5.54 -11.18
C GLY A 283 -4.23 5.13 -11.89
N SER A 284 -4.34 5.50 -13.16
CA SER A 284 -5.56 5.33 -13.95
C SER A 284 -6.02 3.88 -14.09
N MET A 285 -5.13 2.89 -14.06
CA MET A 285 -5.51 1.47 -14.11
C MET A 285 -6.32 1.06 -12.88
N LEU A 286 -5.95 1.53 -11.69
CA LEU A 286 -6.65 1.26 -10.43
C LEU A 286 -7.85 2.17 -10.24
N ALA A 287 -7.80 3.41 -10.76
CA ALA A 287 -8.93 4.33 -10.70
C ALA A 287 -10.18 3.68 -11.31
N GLY A 288 -11.30 3.71 -10.56
CA GLY A 288 -12.56 3.08 -10.96
C GLY A 288 -12.81 1.71 -10.33
N THR A 289 -11.87 1.14 -9.56
CA THR A 289 -12.17 -0.06 -8.76
C THR A 289 -12.98 0.28 -7.51
N SER A 290 -13.63 -0.72 -6.91
CA SER A 290 -14.49 -0.52 -5.74
C SER A 290 -13.75 0.10 -4.55
N GLU A 291 -12.48 -0.27 -4.36
CA GLU A 291 -11.64 0.13 -3.23
C GLU A 291 -11.07 1.55 -3.37
N THR A 292 -11.05 2.15 -4.56
CA THR A 292 -10.59 3.54 -4.69
C THR A 292 -11.56 4.52 -4.03
N PRO A 293 -11.07 5.62 -3.44
CA PRO A 293 -11.93 6.59 -2.77
C PRO A 293 -12.95 7.24 -3.73
N GLY A 294 -14.01 7.79 -3.15
CA GLY A 294 -15.12 8.42 -3.87
C GLY A 294 -16.27 7.44 -4.20
N SER A 295 -17.40 8.01 -4.56
CA SER A 295 -18.62 7.26 -4.89
C SER A 295 -18.77 7.09 -6.41
N TYR A 296 -19.42 6.01 -6.81
CA TYR A 296 -19.85 5.85 -8.19
C TYR A 296 -21.01 6.79 -8.51
N PHE A 297 -21.08 7.25 -9.76
CA PHE A 297 -22.23 7.94 -10.32
C PHE A 297 -22.49 7.45 -11.75
N PHE A 298 -23.69 7.73 -12.26
CA PHE A 298 -24.08 7.36 -13.62
C PHE A 298 -24.07 8.59 -14.53
N LYS A 299 -23.50 8.43 -15.72
CA LYS A 299 -23.58 9.41 -16.80
C LYS A 299 -23.69 8.65 -18.12
N GLU A 300 -24.68 9.01 -18.94
CA GLU A 300 -24.90 8.38 -20.26
C GLU A 300 -25.01 6.84 -20.20
N GLY A 301 -25.67 6.32 -19.15
CA GLY A 301 -25.82 4.88 -18.92
C GLY A 301 -24.56 4.17 -18.43
N LEU A 302 -23.44 4.86 -18.29
CA LEU A 302 -22.18 4.31 -17.81
C LEU A 302 -21.99 4.60 -16.33
N ARG A 303 -21.50 3.60 -15.58
CA ARG A 303 -21.12 3.76 -14.17
C ARG A 303 -19.66 4.23 -14.08
N LEU A 304 -19.47 5.39 -13.47
CA LEU A 304 -18.20 6.12 -13.46
C LEU A 304 -17.73 6.47 -12.05
N LYS A 305 -16.43 6.71 -11.89
CA LYS A 305 -15.81 7.42 -10.75
C LYS A 305 -15.04 8.64 -11.23
N ALA A 306 -14.95 9.66 -10.38
CA ALA A 306 -14.10 10.82 -10.62
C ALA A 306 -12.61 10.44 -10.50
N TYR A 307 -11.77 10.99 -11.37
CA TYR A 307 -10.33 10.81 -11.35
C TYR A 307 -9.64 12.12 -11.73
N ARG A 308 -8.79 12.63 -10.85
CA ARG A 308 -8.16 13.95 -11.01
C ARG A 308 -6.68 13.95 -10.70
N GLY A 309 -5.95 14.78 -11.43
CA GLY A 309 -4.51 14.93 -11.27
C GLY A 309 -4.23 15.87 -10.12
N MET A 310 -3.17 15.62 -9.36
CA MET A 310 -2.79 16.55 -8.29
C MET A 310 -2.48 17.95 -8.85
N GLY A 311 -2.15 18.07 -10.13
CA GLY A 311 -1.93 19.37 -10.79
C GLY A 311 -3.18 20.05 -11.31
N SER A 312 -4.38 19.49 -11.10
CA SER A 312 -5.63 20.13 -11.51
C SER A 312 -6.02 21.23 -10.53
N LEU A 313 -6.71 22.26 -11.02
CA LEU A 313 -7.22 23.37 -10.19
C LEU A 313 -8.13 22.87 -9.06
N GLU A 314 -8.89 21.80 -9.30
CA GLU A 314 -9.74 21.19 -8.29
C GLU A 314 -8.92 20.54 -7.17
N ALA A 315 -7.82 19.85 -7.50
CA ALA A 315 -6.95 19.26 -6.49
C ALA A 315 -6.14 20.32 -5.73
N MET A 316 -5.69 21.37 -6.43
CA MET A 316 -4.93 22.49 -5.83
C MET A 316 -5.79 23.38 -4.94
N SER A 317 -7.05 23.62 -5.29
CA SER A 317 -7.98 24.41 -4.46
C SER A 317 -8.46 23.65 -3.21
N GLN A 318 -8.61 22.32 -3.29
CA GLN A 318 -9.06 21.50 -2.16
C GLN A 318 -7.94 21.10 -1.18
N GLY A 319 -6.67 21.29 -1.51
CA GLY A 319 -5.57 20.85 -0.64
C GLY A 319 -4.26 21.62 -0.84
N LYS A 320 -3.75 22.19 0.27
CA LYS A 320 -2.43 22.87 0.31
C LYS A 320 -1.29 21.97 -0.20
N GLU A 321 -1.39 20.66 0.00
CA GLU A 321 -0.39 19.67 -0.43
C GLU A 321 -0.23 19.61 -1.96
N SER A 322 -1.32 19.79 -2.71
CA SER A 322 -1.27 19.78 -4.17
C SER A 322 -0.51 21.00 -4.69
N GLY A 323 -0.77 22.20 -4.15
CA GLY A 323 -0.02 23.41 -4.49
C GLY A 323 1.48 23.26 -4.20
N LYS A 324 1.84 22.70 -3.03
CA LYS A 324 3.24 22.43 -2.65
C LYS A 324 3.96 21.52 -3.66
N ARG A 325 3.28 20.50 -4.19
CA ARG A 325 3.84 19.59 -5.20
C ARG A 325 4.31 20.32 -6.45
N TYR A 326 3.62 21.40 -6.84
CA TYR A 326 3.91 22.19 -8.05
C TYR A 326 4.53 23.56 -7.75
N LEU A 327 4.96 23.80 -6.50
CA LEU A 327 5.60 25.05 -6.04
C LEU A 327 4.71 26.31 -6.19
N SER A 328 3.39 26.13 -6.24
CA SER A 328 2.42 27.22 -6.49
C SER A 328 1.56 27.58 -5.27
N GLU A 329 1.93 27.13 -4.07
CA GLU A 329 1.08 27.27 -2.87
C GLU A 329 0.81 28.71 -2.42
N LYS A 330 1.63 29.68 -2.87
CA LYS A 330 1.52 31.11 -2.50
C LYS A 330 1.20 32.03 -3.68
N GLU A 331 1.00 31.46 -4.88
CA GLU A 331 0.77 32.25 -6.09
C GLU A 331 -0.71 32.62 -6.26
N THR A 332 -0.97 33.87 -6.63
CA THR A 332 -2.33 34.36 -6.95
C THR A 332 -2.89 33.72 -8.22
N VAL A 333 -2.01 33.42 -9.18
CA VAL A 333 -2.36 32.74 -10.43
C VAL A 333 -1.76 31.34 -10.39
N GLN A 334 -2.61 30.31 -10.30
CA GLN A 334 -2.17 28.92 -10.30
C GLN A 334 -2.16 28.35 -11.72
N VAL A 335 -0.99 27.96 -12.21
CA VAL A 335 -0.85 27.27 -13.50
C VAL A 335 -1.13 25.78 -13.33
N ALA A 336 -2.22 25.30 -13.91
CA ALA A 336 -2.61 23.90 -13.85
C ALA A 336 -1.65 23.00 -14.64
N GLN A 337 -1.24 21.90 -14.03
CA GLN A 337 -0.38 20.87 -14.63
C GLN A 337 -1.07 19.50 -14.73
N GLY A 338 -2.37 19.46 -14.44
CA GLY A 338 -3.20 18.28 -14.59
C GLY A 338 -4.66 18.63 -14.83
N VAL A 339 -5.44 17.60 -15.16
CA VAL A 339 -6.87 17.70 -15.45
C VAL A 339 -7.70 16.85 -14.49
N SER A 340 -8.99 17.17 -14.40
CA SER A 340 -10.02 16.34 -13.76
C SER A 340 -10.86 15.65 -14.83
N GLY A 341 -11.22 14.39 -14.61
CA GLY A 341 -12.03 13.61 -15.52
C GLY A 341 -12.72 12.44 -14.83
N THR A 342 -13.18 11.49 -15.62
CA THR A 342 -13.92 10.31 -15.13
C THR A 342 -13.32 9.03 -15.68
N VAL A 343 -13.49 7.93 -14.94
CA VAL A 343 -13.06 6.59 -15.32
C VAL A 343 -14.21 5.61 -15.15
N LEU A 344 -14.27 4.60 -16.03
CA LEU A 344 -15.26 3.52 -15.96
C LEU A 344 -15.07 2.67 -14.70
N ASP A 345 -16.18 2.09 -14.21
CA ASP A 345 -16.16 1.04 -13.20
C ASP A 345 -15.37 -0.18 -13.71
N LYS A 346 -14.47 -0.69 -12.86
CA LYS A 346 -13.61 -1.85 -13.14
C LYS A 346 -13.84 -3.02 -12.18
N GLY A 347 -14.83 -2.91 -11.29
CA GLY A 347 -15.06 -3.91 -10.24
C GLY A 347 -13.98 -3.89 -9.16
N SER A 348 -13.75 -5.02 -8.48
CA SER A 348 -12.78 -5.10 -7.39
C SER A 348 -11.34 -5.13 -7.88
N VAL A 349 -10.47 -4.42 -7.15
CA VAL A 349 -9.01 -4.43 -7.34
C VAL A 349 -8.43 -5.83 -7.21
N THR A 350 -9.07 -6.73 -6.44
CA THR A 350 -8.61 -8.11 -6.25
C THR A 350 -8.61 -8.89 -7.58
N LYS A 351 -9.68 -8.77 -8.37
CA LYS A 351 -9.79 -9.39 -9.70
C LYS A 351 -8.78 -8.77 -10.68
N LEU A 352 -8.64 -7.43 -10.66
CA LEU A 352 -7.70 -6.71 -11.52
C LEU A 352 -6.24 -7.08 -11.21
N LEU A 353 -5.84 -7.15 -9.94
CA LEU A 353 -4.48 -7.53 -9.54
C LEU A 353 -4.18 -8.99 -9.86
N ALA A 354 -5.14 -9.90 -9.71
CA ALA A 354 -4.99 -11.29 -10.13
C ALA A 354 -4.73 -11.40 -11.65
N TYR A 355 -5.48 -10.63 -12.45
CA TYR A 355 -5.27 -10.53 -13.89
C TYR A 355 -3.88 -9.98 -14.24
N ILE A 356 -3.48 -8.86 -13.63
CA ILE A 356 -2.15 -8.28 -13.84
C ILE A 356 -1.05 -9.27 -13.46
N HIS A 357 -1.14 -9.87 -12.28
CA HIS A 357 -0.18 -10.85 -11.79
C HIS A 357 -0.03 -12.02 -12.76
N LYS A 358 -1.15 -12.58 -13.25
CA LYS A 358 -1.10 -13.70 -14.18
C LYS A 358 -0.54 -13.30 -15.56
N GLY A 359 -0.88 -12.11 -16.03
CA GLY A 359 -0.33 -11.56 -17.27
C GLY A 359 1.18 -11.29 -17.19
N LEU A 360 1.69 -10.87 -16.02
CA LEU A 360 3.13 -10.76 -15.79
C LEU A 360 3.81 -12.13 -15.84
N GLN A 361 3.24 -13.16 -15.21
CA GLN A 361 3.77 -14.53 -15.27
C GLN A 361 3.83 -15.06 -16.71
N GLN A 362 2.75 -14.91 -17.47
CA GLN A 362 2.71 -15.32 -18.87
C GLN A 362 3.74 -14.56 -19.71
N SER A 363 3.86 -13.24 -19.50
CA SER A 363 4.84 -12.44 -20.22
C SER A 363 6.28 -12.83 -19.90
N ALA A 364 6.60 -13.17 -18.65
CA ALA A 364 7.93 -13.66 -18.28
C ALA A 364 8.22 -15.01 -18.93
N GLN A 365 7.23 -15.93 -18.93
CA GLN A 365 7.32 -17.22 -19.60
C GLN A 365 7.59 -17.06 -21.11
N ASP A 366 6.85 -16.19 -21.79
CA ASP A 366 7.01 -15.97 -23.24
C ASP A 366 8.35 -15.30 -23.59
N ILE A 367 8.93 -14.52 -22.67
CA ILE A 367 10.31 -14.00 -22.80
C ILE A 367 11.35 -15.10 -22.55
N GLY A 368 10.98 -16.17 -21.84
CA GLY A 368 11.86 -17.30 -21.50
C GLY A 368 12.43 -17.25 -20.08
N GLU A 369 11.83 -16.48 -19.17
CA GLU A 369 12.36 -16.23 -17.83
C GLU A 369 11.38 -16.55 -16.70
N ILE A 370 11.92 -16.90 -15.54
CA ILE A 370 11.14 -17.31 -14.36
C ILE A 370 10.57 -16.14 -13.56
N SER A 371 11.08 -14.92 -13.76
CA SER A 371 10.66 -13.71 -13.05
C SER A 371 11.08 -12.44 -13.80
N PHE A 372 10.47 -11.30 -13.47
CA PHE A 372 10.92 -10.01 -14.01
C PHE A 372 12.27 -9.54 -13.45
N ASP A 373 12.72 -10.11 -12.33
CA ASP A 373 14.08 -9.89 -11.85
C ASP A 373 15.09 -10.56 -12.79
N ALA A 374 14.83 -11.81 -13.20
CA ALA A 374 15.64 -12.51 -14.19
C ALA A 374 15.59 -11.84 -15.57
N VAL A 375 14.41 -11.39 -16.03
CA VAL A 375 14.27 -10.59 -17.27
C VAL A 375 15.15 -9.35 -17.22
N ARG A 376 15.12 -8.61 -16.10
CA ARG A 376 15.88 -7.38 -15.94
C ARG A 376 17.39 -7.63 -15.89
N GLU A 377 17.83 -8.67 -15.20
CA GLU A 377 19.24 -9.09 -15.17
C GLU A 377 19.75 -9.44 -16.57
N LYS A 378 19.04 -10.33 -17.27
CA LYS A 378 19.38 -10.72 -18.65
C LYS A 378 19.25 -9.60 -19.67
N MET A 379 18.41 -8.60 -19.42
CA MET A 379 18.40 -7.36 -20.21
C MET A 379 19.71 -6.59 -20.05
N TYR A 380 20.25 -6.48 -18.83
CA TYR A 380 21.55 -5.83 -18.60
C TYR A 380 22.72 -6.62 -19.22
N GLU A 381 22.62 -7.94 -19.27
CA GLU A 381 23.57 -8.83 -19.95
C GLU A 381 23.45 -8.82 -21.49
N GLY A 382 22.38 -8.21 -22.02
CA GLY A 382 22.12 -8.15 -23.46
C GLY A 382 21.51 -9.44 -24.05
N GLN A 383 21.01 -10.35 -23.21
CA GLN A 383 20.35 -11.59 -23.63
C GLN A 383 18.87 -11.38 -23.94
N VAL A 384 18.18 -10.50 -23.19
CA VAL A 384 16.81 -10.08 -23.52
C VAL A 384 16.87 -8.93 -24.53
N LEU A 385 16.32 -9.16 -25.72
CA LEU A 385 16.36 -8.23 -26.83
C LEU A 385 15.05 -7.45 -27.01
N PHE A 386 15.15 -6.25 -27.56
CA PHE A 386 14.02 -5.38 -27.83
C PHE A 386 14.03 -4.90 -29.27
N ASN A 387 12.85 -4.83 -29.89
CA ASN A 387 12.67 -4.24 -31.21
C ASN A 387 11.77 -3.01 -31.15
N ARG A 388 12.21 -1.93 -31.82
CA ARG A 388 11.39 -0.72 -31.98
C ARG A 388 10.28 -1.02 -32.99
N ARG A 389 9.07 -0.56 -32.69
CA ARG A 389 7.90 -0.71 -33.57
C ARG A 389 7.51 0.63 -34.17
N SER A 390 7.45 0.70 -35.50
CA SER A 390 6.92 1.87 -36.22
C SER A 390 5.44 2.09 -35.86
N PRO A 391 4.86 3.28 -36.15
CA PRO A 391 3.43 3.52 -35.94
C PRO A 391 2.53 2.47 -36.62
N ILE A 392 2.88 2.04 -37.84
CA ILE A 392 2.14 0.99 -38.56
C ILE A 392 2.24 -0.36 -37.84
N ALA A 393 3.45 -0.77 -37.44
CA ALA A 393 3.63 -2.00 -36.69
C ALA A 393 2.88 -1.97 -35.34
N GLN A 394 2.69 -0.79 -34.72
CA GLN A 394 1.88 -0.65 -33.51
C GLN A 394 0.39 -0.86 -33.77
N MET A 395 -0.14 -0.30 -34.87
CA MET A 395 -1.52 -0.54 -35.31
C MET A 395 -1.75 -2.03 -35.62
N GLU A 396 -0.81 -2.67 -36.32
CA GLU A 396 -0.85 -4.10 -36.63
C GLU A 396 -0.88 -4.99 -35.38
N GLY A 397 -0.08 -4.71 -34.35
CA GLY A 397 -0.17 -5.51 -33.12
C GLY A 397 -1.32 -5.13 -32.18
N GLY A 398 -2.20 -4.21 -32.59
CA GLY A 398 -3.49 -3.96 -31.95
C GLY A 398 -4.59 -4.83 -32.56
N VAL A 399 -5.85 -4.58 -32.18
CA VAL A 399 -6.99 -5.15 -32.92
C VAL A 399 -7.22 -4.31 -34.16
N HIS A 400 -7.23 -4.93 -35.34
CA HIS A 400 -7.46 -4.25 -36.62
C HIS A 400 -8.25 -5.15 -37.59
N SER A 401 -8.74 -4.57 -38.69
CA SER A 401 -9.45 -5.27 -39.77
C SER A 401 -10.76 -5.98 -39.36
N LEU A 402 -11.48 -5.45 -38.36
CA LEU A 402 -12.79 -5.94 -37.92
C LEU A 402 -13.84 -4.82 -38.03
N HIS A 403 -15.10 -5.18 -38.32
CA HIS A 403 -16.22 -4.24 -38.31
C HIS A 403 -16.54 -3.75 -36.88
N SER A 404 -16.53 -4.66 -35.90
CA SER A 404 -16.72 -4.37 -34.47
C SER A 404 -16.00 -5.41 -33.61
N PHE A 405 -15.67 -5.06 -32.36
CA PHE A 405 -15.09 -5.99 -31.39
C PHE A 405 -15.39 -5.55 -29.95
N GLU A 406 -15.44 -6.51 -29.04
CA GLU A 406 -15.52 -6.24 -27.59
C GLU A 406 -14.20 -6.63 -26.91
N LYS A 407 -13.62 -5.70 -26.14
CA LYS A 407 -12.35 -5.94 -25.45
C LYS A 407 -12.57 -6.29 -23.98
N ASN A 408 -12.90 -7.55 -23.73
CA ASN A 408 -13.09 -8.09 -22.38
C ASN A 408 -11.77 -8.66 -21.84
N LEU A 409 -11.05 -7.88 -21.03
CA LEU A 409 -9.71 -8.24 -20.55
C LEU A 409 -9.71 -9.28 -19.42
N PHE A 410 -10.73 -9.27 -18.58
CA PHE A 410 -10.94 -10.24 -17.51
C PHE A 410 -12.42 -10.29 -17.15
N THR A 411 -12.89 -11.44 -16.67
CA THR A 411 -14.30 -11.62 -16.29
C THR A 411 -14.64 -10.77 -15.08
N SER A 412 -15.51 -9.78 -15.25
CA SER A 412 -16.09 -8.98 -14.17
C SER A 412 -17.28 -9.65 -13.48
N LYS A 413 -17.81 -10.77 -14.04
CA LYS A 413 -18.98 -11.48 -13.50
C LYS A 413 -18.78 -11.72 -12.00
N LEU A 414 -19.79 -11.27 -11.25
CA LEU A 414 -19.83 -11.14 -9.79
C LEU A 414 -19.40 -12.42 -9.10
#